data_AF-A0A2V8PA66-F1
#
_entry.id   AF-A0A2V8PA66-F1
#
_cell.length_a   1.000
_cell.length_b   1.000
_cell.length_c   1.000
_cell.angle_alpha   90.00
_cell.angle_beta   90.00
_cell.angle_gamma   90.00
#
_symmetry.space_group_name_H-M   'P 1'
#
loop_
_entity.id
_entity.type
_entity.pdbx_description
1 polymer ?
#
loop_
_entity_poly.entity_id
_entity_poly.type
_entity_poly.pdbx_seq_one_letter_code
_entity_poly.pdbx_strand_id
1 'polypeptide(L)'
;MKHSVMLTIASLLSILFFTFHLADDIVRGMEPGKLTNLTAVPIFVVWLYGTLVLAERRSGYIITLLGGLFSLVVPIAHMKGKGVGVTSSIGNSSGHFFFVWTLIAIGVTGLFSAILSVRGLWSLPWRRPR
;
A
#
# COMPACT_ATOMS: atom_id res chain seq x y z
N MET A 1 -19.67 -7.30 -6.96
CA MET A 1 -19.46 -6.32 -5.86
C MET A 1 -19.37 -4.92 -6.45
N LYS A 2 -19.83 -3.87 -5.73
CA LYS A 2 -19.64 -2.48 -6.18
C LYS A 2 -18.14 -2.15 -6.28
N HIS A 3 -17.74 -1.35 -7.28
CA HIS A 3 -16.34 -0.94 -7.47
C HIS A 3 -15.74 -0.29 -6.21
N SER A 4 -16.52 0.53 -5.51
CA SER A 4 -16.12 1.17 -4.26
C SER A 4 -15.84 0.19 -3.13
N VAL A 5 -16.65 -0.87 -2.99
CA VAL A 5 -16.43 -1.92 -1.98
C VAL A 5 -15.14 -2.69 -2.28
N MET A 6 -14.90 -3.04 -3.55
CA MET A 6 -13.65 -3.71 -3.95
C MET A 6 -12.42 -2.83 -3.68
N LEU A 7 -12.50 -1.54 -4.00
CA LEU A 7 -11.42 -0.57 -3.71
C LEU A 7 -11.19 -0.42 -2.21
N THR A 8 -12.27 -0.35 -1.42
CA THR A 8 -12.19 -0.25 0.04
C THR A 8 -11.46 -1.45 0.62
N ILE A 9 -11.86 -2.66 0.25
CA ILE A 9 -11.24 -3.91 0.73
C ILE A 9 -9.77 -3.98 0.29
N ALA A 10 -9.48 -3.74 -0.99
CA ALA A 10 -8.11 -3.77 -1.51
C ALA A 10 -7.22 -2.76 -0.77
N SER A 11 -7.72 -1.54 -0.55
CA SER A 11 -6.98 -0.49 0.14
C SER A 11 -6.79 -0.76 1.63
N LEU A 12 -7.78 -1.34 2.32
CA LEU A 12 -7.62 -1.74 3.73
C LEU A 12 -6.59 -2.86 3.87
N LEU A 13 -6.61 -3.83 2.94
CA LEU A 13 -5.58 -4.89 2.89
C LEU A 13 -4.20 -4.30 2.59
N SER A 14 -4.07 -3.34 1.66
CA SER A 14 -2.81 -2.64 1.43
C SER A 14 -2.27 -1.99 2.69
N ILE A 15 -3.10 -1.25 3.44
CA ILE A 15 -2.70 -0.61 4.71
C ILE A 15 -2.24 -1.68 5.71
N LEU A 16 -3.02 -2.75 5.90
CA LEU A 16 -2.68 -3.84 6.80
C LEU A 16 -1.33 -4.48 6.43
N PHE A 17 -1.14 -4.86 5.17
CA PHE A 17 0.12 -5.47 4.72
C PHE A 17 1.30 -4.51 4.83
N PHE A 18 1.10 -3.22 4.59
CA PHE A 18 2.13 -2.21 4.82
C PHE A 18 2.56 -2.14 6.29
N THR A 19 1.63 -2.27 7.23
CA THR A 19 1.97 -2.28 8.65
C THR A 19 2.75 -3.54 9.05
N PHE A 20 2.40 -4.71 8.49
CA PHE A 20 3.22 -5.92 8.66
C PHE A 20 4.61 -5.77 8.07
N HIS A 21 4.71 -5.19 6.87
CA HIS A 21 5.97 -4.94 6.20
C HIS A 21 6.87 -4.00 7.00
N LEU A 22 6.34 -2.86 7.47
CA LEU A 22 7.10 -1.91 8.29
C LEU A 22 7.59 -2.55 9.60
N ALA A 23 6.74 -3.37 10.25
CA ALA A 23 7.14 -4.10 11.43
C ALA A 23 8.29 -5.09 11.15
N ASP A 24 8.20 -5.84 10.05
CA ASP A 24 9.25 -6.79 9.66
C ASP A 24 10.55 -6.07 9.27
N ASP A 25 10.46 -4.90 8.62
CA ASP A 25 11.63 -4.06 8.31
C ASP A 25 12.35 -3.57 9.57
N ILE A 26 11.61 -3.21 10.62
CA ILE A 26 12.18 -2.84 11.92
C ILE A 26 12.85 -4.06 12.58
N VAL A 27 12.17 -5.22 12.60
CA VAL A 27 12.72 -6.45 13.20
C VAL A 27 14.01 -6.90 12.51
N ARG A 28 14.11 -6.68 11.19
CA ARG A 28 15.27 -7.02 10.38
C ARG A 28 16.36 -5.94 10.36
N GLY A 29 16.13 -4.80 11.03
CA GLY A 29 17.07 -3.68 11.07
C GLY A 29 17.22 -2.92 9.74
N MET A 30 16.27 -3.09 8.81
CA MET A 30 16.20 -2.29 7.57
C MET A 30 15.62 -0.90 7.85
N GLU A 31 14.74 -0.81 8.83
CA GLU A 31 14.25 0.44 9.40
C GLU A 31 14.82 0.65 10.82
N PRO A 32 15.04 1.90 11.27
CA PRO A 32 15.80 2.18 12.48
C PRO A 32 15.07 1.86 13.80
N GLY A 33 13.76 1.58 13.76
CA GLY A 33 12.95 1.31 14.95
C GLY A 33 12.83 2.50 15.92
N LYS A 34 12.96 3.73 15.42
CA LYS A 34 12.97 4.97 16.22
C LYS A 34 11.66 5.75 16.04
N LEU A 35 11.51 6.87 16.75
CA LEU A 35 10.39 7.80 16.59
C LEU A 35 10.19 8.24 15.13
N THR A 36 11.24 8.25 14.31
CA THR A 36 11.16 8.51 12.87
C THR A 36 10.22 7.53 12.15
N ASN A 37 10.11 6.28 12.57
CA ASN A 37 9.18 5.31 11.99
C ASN A 37 7.70 5.65 12.26
N LEU A 38 7.41 6.45 13.30
CA LEU A 38 6.04 6.91 13.57
C LEU A 38 5.52 7.91 12.54
N THR A 39 6.39 8.44 11.65
CA THR A 39 5.95 9.24 10.49
C THR A 39 5.03 8.45 9.55
N ALA A 40 5.09 7.11 9.57
CA ALA A 40 4.17 6.26 8.82
C ALA A 40 2.72 6.34 9.34
N VAL A 41 2.51 6.63 10.63
CA VAL A 41 1.17 6.68 11.25
C VAL A 41 0.27 7.74 10.60
N PRO A 42 0.63 9.04 10.52
CA PRO A 42 -0.22 10.03 9.86
C PRO A 42 -0.45 9.71 8.38
N ILE A 43 0.52 9.09 7.69
CA ILE A 43 0.34 8.64 6.30
C ILE A 43 -0.78 7.60 6.22
N PHE A 44 -0.74 6.56 7.07
CA PHE A 44 -1.78 5.53 7.11
C PHE A 44 -3.13 6.08 7.57
N VAL A 45 -3.17 7.06 8.48
CA VAL A 45 -4.41 7.72 8.89
C VAL A 45 -5.04 8.50 7.73
N VAL A 46 -4.26 9.30 6.99
CA VAL A 46 -4.76 10.03 5.81
C VAL A 46 -5.28 9.05 4.75
N TRP A 47 -4.53 7.96 4.52
CA TRP A 47 -4.96 6.91 3.59
C TRP A 47 -6.26 6.26 4.05
N LEU A 48 -6.32 5.79 5.30
CA LEU A 48 -7.51 5.16 5.88
C LEU A 48 -8.74 6.09 5.83
N TYR A 49 -8.54 7.38 6.09
CA TYR A 49 -9.60 8.39 5.98
C TYR A 49 -10.09 8.55 4.53
N GLY A 50 -9.15 8.59 3.57
CA GLY A 50 -9.47 8.57 2.14
C GLY A 50 -10.29 7.34 1.73
N THR A 51 -9.90 6.18 2.24
CA THR A 51 -10.53 4.88 1.97
C THR A 51 -11.93 4.75 2.57
N LEU A 52 -12.13 5.16 3.82
CA LEU A 52 -13.37 4.93 4.56
C LEU A 52 -14.32 6.13 4.53
N VAL A 53 -13.82 7.32 4.81
CA VAL A 53 -14.65 8.51 5.04
C VAL A 53 -14.90 9.27 3.73
N LEU A 54 -13.92 9.25 2.82
CA LEU A 54 -14.01 9.91 1.52
C LEU A 54 -14.33 8.93 0.37
N ALA A 55 -14.79 7.72 0.70
CA ALA A 55 -15.19 6.73 -0.30
C ALA A 55 -16.15 7.33 -1.35
N GLU A 56 -15.94 6.95 -2.62
CA GLU A 56 -16.71 7.43 -3.79
C GLU A 56 -16.60 8.94 -4.09
N ARG A 57 -15.86 9.72 -3.27
CA ARG A 57 -15.55 11.12 -3.56
C ARG A 57 -14.27 11.22 -4.39
N ARG A 58 -14.17 12.27 -5.21
CA ARG A 58 -12.95 12.58 -6.00
C ARG A 58 -11.70 12.61 -5.12
N SER A 59 -11.75 13.27 -3.96
CA SER A 59 -10.62 13.31 -3.02
C SER A 59 -10.25 11.94 -2.46
N GLY A 60 -11.24 11.08 -2.14
CA GLY A 60 -10.99 9.72 -1.70
C GLY A 60 -10.27 8.90 -2.76
N TYR A 61 -10.75 8.96 -4.02
CA TYR A 61 -10.06 8.29 -5.13
C TYR A 61 -8.65 8.81 -5.37
N ILE A 62 -8.38 10.11 -5.21
CA ILE A 62 -7.01 10.65 -5.34
C ILE A 62 -6.12 10.10 -4.22
N ILE A 63 -6.60 10.09 -2.98
CA ILE A 63 -5.83 9.56 -1.84
C ILE A 63 -5.54 8.08 -2.03
N THR A 64 -6.53 7.26 -2.38
CA THR A 64 -6.34 5.83 -2.59
C THR A 64 -5.50 5.51 -3.82
N LEU A 65 -5.53 6.36 -4.85
CA LEU A 65 -4.63 6.28 -6.00
C LEU A 65 -3.18 6.51 -5.58
N LEU A 66 -2.91 7.59 -4.84
CA LEU A 66 -1.57 7.91 -4.36
C LEU A 66 -1.05 6.81 -3.42
N GLY A 67 -1.89 6.32 -2.51
CA GLY A 67 -1.56 5.17 -1.66
C GLY A 67 -1.25 3.90 -2.47
N GLY A 68 -2.09 3.57 -3.45
CA GLY A 68 -1.87 2.41 -4.32
C GLY A 68 -0.59 2.48 -5.15
N LEU A 69 -0.21 3.67 -5.63
CA LEU A 69 1.07 3.89 -6.31
C LEU A 69 2.25 3.84 -5.32
N PHE A 70 2.10 4.43 -4.13
CA PHE A 70 3.09 4.37 -3.06
C PHE A 70 3.39 2.92 -2.64
N SER A 71 2.39 2.03 -2.61
CA SER A 71 2.60 0.59 -2.39
C SER A 71 3.60 -0.05 -3.34
N LEU A 72 3.71 0.41 -4.59
CA LEU A 72 4.64 -0.18 -5.55
C LEU A 72 6.11 0.17 -5.24
N VAL A 73 6.36 1.21 -4.45
CA VAL A 73 7.71 1.58 -4.03
C VAL A 73 8.35 0.48 -3.19
N VAL A 74 7.58 -0.17 -2.32
CA VAL A 74 8.06 -1.22 -1.40
C VAL A 74 8.68 -2.43 -2.14
N PRO A 75 7.96 -3.17 -3.00
CA PRO A 75 8.55 -4.29 -3.72
C PRO A 75 9.68 -3.83 -4.64
N ILE A 76 9.58 -2.63 -5.26
CA ILE A 76 10.65 -2.11 -6.11
C ILE A 76 11.92 -1.83 -5.30
N ALA A 77 11.81 -1.24 -4.11
CA ALA A 77 12.95 -0.92 -3.25
C ALA A 77 13.66 -2.19 -2.78
N HIS A 78 12.90 -3.19 -2.34
CA HIS A 78 13.45 -4.43 -1.80
C HIS A 78 13.91 -5.44 -2.86
N MET A 79 13.28 -5.46 -4.04
CA MET A 79 13.62 -6.42 -5.10
C MET A 79 14.64 -5.89 -6.11
N LYS A 80 15.09 -4.63 -5.98
CA LYS A 80 16.22 -4.11 -6.76
C LYS A 80 17.55 -4.77 -6.35
N GLY A 81 18.51 -4.82 -7.27
CA GLY A 81 19.85 -5.37 -7.01
C GLY A 81 19.84 -6.88 -6.79
N LYS A 82 20.38 -7.34 -5.65
CA LYS A 82 20.38 -8.77 -5.27
C LYS A 82 18.98 -9.31 -4.96
N GLY A 83 18.00 -8.41 -4.80
CA GLY A 83 16.61 -8.73 -4.54
C GLY A 83 16.40 -9.50 -3.24
N VAL A 84 15.34 -10.31 -3.21
CA VAL A 84 14.86 -11.05 -2.02
C VAL A 84 14.88 -12.56 -2.22
N GLY A 85 15.62 -13.06 -3.21
CA GLY A 85 15.75 -14.50 -3.49
C GLY A 85 16.72 -15.22 -2.54
N VAL A 86 17.01 -16.49 -2.80
CA VAL A 86 17.93 -17.33 -1.99
C VAL A 86 19.36 -16.79 -1.91
N THR A 87 19.76 -15.93 -2.86
CA THR A 87 21.07 -15.28 -2.92
C THR A 87 21.13 -13.94 -2.16
N SER A 88 19.99 -13.47 -1.63
CA SER A 88 19.92 -12.25 -0.84
C SER A 88 20.43 -12.47 0.58
N SER A 89 20.77 -11.37 1.28
CA SER A 89 21.16 -11.42 2.70
C SER A 89 20.08 -11.97 3.63
N ILE A 90 18.83 -12.01 3.16
CA ILE A 90 17.67 -12.51 3.90
C ILE A 90 17.24 -13.93 3.45
N GLY A 91 17.88 -14.49 2.44
CA GLY A 91 17.48 -15.71 1.71
C GLY A 91 17.40 -17.01 2.53
N ASN A 92 17.86 -16.98 3.78
CA ASN A 92 17.80 -18.12 4.73
C ASN A 92 17.38 -17.69 6.14
N SER A 93 16.83 -16.49 6.28
CA SER A 93 16.37 -15.97 7.58
C SER A 93 15.02 -16.56 7.97
N SER A 94 14.79 -16.69 9.28
CA SER A 94 13.44 -16.99 9.79
C SER A 94 12.46 -15.90 9.34
N GLY A 95 11.30 -16.30 8.83
CA GLY A 95 10.28 -15.38 8.32
C GLY A 95 10.50 -14.86 6.89
N HIS A 96 11.52 -15.33 6.17
CA HIS A 96 11.79 -14.91 4.78
C HIS A 96 10.60 -15.11 3.84
N PHE A 97 9.86 -16.22 3.99
CA PHE A 97 8.61 -16.44 3.26
C PHE A 97 7.60 -15.32 3.49
N PHE A 98 7.36 -14.96 4.76
CA PHE A 98 6.38 -13.92 5.09
C PHE A 98 6.80 -12.57 4.53
N PHE A 99 8.09 -12.24 4.61
CA PHE A 99 8.64 -11.02 4.02
C PHE A 99 8.33 -10.94 2.51
N VAL A 100 8.74 -11.95 1.74
CA VAL A 100 8.52 -12.01 0.28
C VAL A 100 7.03 -11.98 -0.05
N TRP A 101 6.22 -12.74 0.69
CA TRP A 101 4.78 -12.76 0.52
C TRP A 101 4.16 -11.38 0.75
N THR A 102 4.62 -10.64 1.76
CA THR A 102 4.08 -9.31 2.07
C THR A 102 4.42 -8.30 0.97
N LEU A 103 5.62 -8.36 0.37
CA LEU A 103 5.97 -7.54 -0.80
C LEU A 103 5.02 -7.79 -1.98
N ILE A 104 4.72 -9.06 -2.26
CA ILE A 104 3.78 -9.45 -3.32
C ILE A 104 2.36 -8.98 -2.98
N ALA A 105 1.91 -9.18 -1.75
CA ALA A 105 0.57 -8.79 -1.30
C ALA A 105 0.35 -7.27 -1.37
N ILE A 106 1.35 -6.48 -0.97
CA ILE A 106 1.36 -5.01 -1.12
C ILE A 106 1.31 -4.63 -2.60
N GLY A 107 2.12 -5.26 -3.45
CA GLY A 107 2.14 -5.00 -4.89
C GLY A 107 0.80 -5.27 -5.56
N VAL A 108 0.19 -6.42 -5.28
CA VAL A 108 -1.11 -6.83 -5.84
C VAL A 108 -2.22 -5.89 -5.37
N THR A 109 -2.35 -5.68 -4.06
CA THR A 109 -3.44 -4.85 -3.51
C THR A 109 -3.28 -3.37 -3.86
N GLY A 110 -2.04 -2.87 -3.89
CA GLY A 110 -1.71 -1.51 -4.28
C GLY A 110 -2.01 -1.21 -5.75
N LEU A 111 -1.50 -2.05 -6.66
CA LEU A 111 -1.76 -1.90 -8.10
C LEU A 111 -3.26 -1.99 -8.41
N PHE A 112 -3.96 -2.95 -7.81
CA PHE A 112 -5.39 -3.10 -8.00
C PHE A 112 -6.17 -1.89 -7.47
N SER A 113 -5.79 -1.35 -6.31
CA SER A 113 -6.36 -0.12 -5.76
C SER A 113 -6.13 1.08 -6.67
N ALA A 114 -4.93 1.22 -7.27
CA ALA A 114 -4.64 2.27 -8.23
C ALA A 114 -5.55 2.18 -9.47
N ILE A 115 -5.69 0.98 -10.05
CA ILE A 115 -6.58 0.73 -11.20
C ILE A 115 -8.03 1.11 -10.87
N LEU A 116 -8.55 0.64 -9.72
CA LEU A 116 -9.92 0.93 -9.31
C LEU A 116 -10.14 2.42 -9.01
N SER A 117 -9.13 3.10 -8.45
CA SER A 117 -9.19 4.54 -8.18
C SER A 117 -9.27 5.37 -9.46
N VAL A 118 -8.47 5.01 -10.48
CA VAL A 118 -8.52 5.63 -11.81
C VAL A 118 -9.90 5.43 -12.45
N ARG A 119 -10.45 4.20 -12.40
CA ARG A 119 -11.80 3.91 -12.91
C ARG A 119 -12.87 4.72 -12.17
N GLY A 120 -12.74 4.86 -10.86
CA GLY A 120 -13.61 5.69 -10.04
C GLY A 120 -13.58 7.16 -10.45
N LEU A 121 -12.38 7.72 -10.64
CA LEU A 121 -12.20 9.11 -11.09
C LEU A 121 -12.81 9.37 -12.46
N TRP A 122 -12.64 8.45 -13.42
CA TRP A 122 -13.23 8.56 -14.76
C TRP A 122 -14.76 8.49 -14.75
N SER A 123 -15.37 7.84 -13.76
CA SER A 123 -16.82 7.77 -13.64
C SER A 123 -17.47 9.05 -13.08
N LEU A 124 -16.68 9.96 -12.49
CA LEU A 124 -17.20 11.17 -11.86
C LEU A 124 -17.37 12.33 -12.87
N PRO A 125 -18.50 13.06 -12.86
CA PRO A 125 -18.68 14.24 -13.69
C PRO A 125 -17.59 15.29 -13.42
N TRP A 126 -16.96 15.81 -14.46
CA TRP A 126 -15.90 16.82 -14.32
C TRP A 126 -16.44 18.18 -13.85
N ARG A 127 -17.67 18.53 -14.27
CA ARG A 127 -18.42 19.74 -13.87
C ARG A 127 -19.72 19.37 -13.17
N ARG A 128 -20.07 20.09 -12.09
CA ARG A 128 -21.47 20.18 -11.66
C ARG A 128 -22.21 21.10 -12.64
N PRO A 129 -23.40 20.73 -13.16
CA PRO A 129 -24.31 21.72 -13.71
C PRO A 129 -24.54 22.78 -12.63
N ARG A 130 -24.44 24.06 -13.02
CA ARG A 130 -24.70 25.18 -12.12
C ARG A 130 -26.16 25.24 -11.73
#